data_AF-A0A3D6EXE0-F1
#
_entry.id   AF-A0A3D6EXE0-F1
#
_cell.length_a   1.000
_cell.length_b   1.000
_cell.length_c   1.000
_cell.angle_alpha   90.00
_cell.angle_beta   90.00
_cell.angle_gamma   90.00
#
_symmetry.space_group_name_H-M   'P 1'
#
loop_
_entity.id
_entity.type
_entity.pdbx_description
1 polymer ?
#
loop_
_entity_poly.entity_id
_entity_poly.type
_entity_poly.pdbx_seq_one_letter_code
_entity_poly.pdbx_strand_id
1 'polypeptide(L)'
;YFLRVEYWGEAPIIERPAEKVSSGNLLLPKNTTSSLYEFARRDFVFAAENLPSTDAPGRVTAWAAKGMLAKLHLCLAQRSVGGSAIGSPNDFTLAANYAADVINNSGLSLFSDYEAMFTVENEHNPEILFAPQLINGGWGFGSSRQARFARSTLVTGDATAWGSGKCVTLNLQNAVTLNAAGGTDKRRKAIYMQNGDAYNYIATEEGGYTYQIVNRDGDGVTIEGVTPTLTSLKKHVIGNDIDNGGFAITNQDSPFDIYYLRLADVYLLYTEALMGSSNQLAAGPGLDALNAVRQRAGLAARTTVTYEQLFNERRIELALEAQSWLDIKRRFYRNSQDAIDYLNAQRRTDRYYRIDNSDALENEISGYEVVPAGGISTSGEVNSDPVVIFTESRMRLPIPANQVVINPLLRASEEPVEYEFN
;
A
#
# COMPACT_ATOMS: atom_id res chain seq x y z
N TYR A 1 -11.34 -7.37 -11.90
CA TYR A 1 -11.47 -8.68 -11.20
C TYR A 1 -10.24 -9.09 -10.39
N PHE A 2 -9.01 -8.78 -10.81
CA PHE A 2 -7.79 -9.18 -10.10
C PHE A 2 -7.77 -8.89 -8.59
N LEU A 3 -8.08 -7.65 -8.17
CA LEU A 3 -8.14 -7.34 -6.73
C LEU A 3 -9.25 -8.14 -6.01
N ARG A 4 -10.41 -8.35 -6.66
CA ARG A 4 -11.54 -9.05 -6.06
C ARG A 4 -11.17 -10.48 -5.68
N VAL A 5 -10.49 -11.20 -6.56
CA VAL A 5 -10.04 -12.58 -6.30
C VAL A 5 -8.98 -12.64 -5.20
N GLU A 6 -8.14 -11.63 -5.09
CA GLU A 6 -7.14 -11.55 -4.02
C GLU A 6 -7.76 -11.33 -2.64
N TYR A 7 -8.77 -10.47 -2.52
CA TYR A 7 -9.41 -10.17 -1.24
C TYR A 7 -10.44 -11.23 -0.81
N TRP A 8 -11.38 -11.57 -1.70
CA TRP A 8 -12.54 -12.42 -1.36
C TRP A 8 -12.47 -13.83 -1.97
N GLY A 9 -11.68 -14.01 -3.03
CA GLY A 9 -11.65 -15.27 -3.77
C GLY A 9 -12.71 -15.34 -4.85
N GLU A 10 -13.43 -16.45 -4.87
CA GLU A 10 -14.47 -16.73 -5.84
C GLU A 10 -15.59 -15.69 -5.76
N ALA A 11 -16.02 -15.21 -6.92
CA ALA A 11 -17.10 -14.24 -7.02
C ALA A 11 -17.76 -14.36 -8.39
N PRO A 12 -19.00 -13.88 -8.58
CA PRO A 12 -19.62 -13.84 -9.89
C PRO A 12 -18.80 -13.00 -10.87
N ILE A 13 -18.62 -13.51 -12.08
CA ILE A 13 -18.16 -12.75 -13.24
C ILE A 13 -19.39 -12.26 -13.99
N ILE A 14 -19.44 -10.95 -14.19
CA ILE A 14 -20.55 -10.24 -14.82
C ILE A 14 -20.02 -9.51 -16.04
N GLU A 15 -20.38 -10.02 -17.20
CA GLU A 15 -20.40 -9.30 -18.47
C GLU A 15 -21.84 -8.92 -18.79
N ARG A 16 -22.03 -7.86 -19.59
CA ARG A 16 -23.33 -7.42 -20.12
C ARG A 16 -24.41 -7.26 -19.02
N PRO A 17 -24.18 -6.39 -18.01
CA PRO A 17 -25.07 -6.27 -16.86
C PRO A 17 -26.51 -5.90 -17.24
N ALA A 18 -26.71 -5.10 -18.30
CA ALA A 18 -28.04 -4.73 -18.79
C ALA A 18 -28.88 -5.95 -19.19
N GLU A 19 -28.30 -6.93 -19.88
CA GLU A 19 -28.99 -8.17 -20.29
C GLU A 19 -29.37 -9.03 -19.09
N LYS A 20 -28.51 -9.09 -18.06
CA LYS A 20 -28.80 -9.79 -16.81
C LYS A 20 -29.98 -9.16 -16.07
N VAL A 21 -30.02 -7.83 -16.00
CA VAL A 21 -31.14 -7.09 -15.40
C VAL A 21 -32.43 -7.29 -16.18
N SER A 22 -32.40 -7.14 -17.51
CA SER A 22 -33.62 -7.26 -18.33
C SER A 22 -34.21 -8.67 -18.36
N SER A 23 -33.37 -9.70 -18.21
CA SER A 23 -33.81 -11.10 -18.14
C SER A 23 -34.22 -11.54 -16.72
N GLY A 24 -34.08 -10.68 -15.71
CA GLY A 24 -34.34 -11.03 -14.31
C GLY A 24 -33.30 -11.97 -13.69
N ASN A 25 -32.17 -12.20 -14.37
CA ASN A 25 -31.09 -13.05 -13.91
C ASN A 25 -30.15 -12.29 -12.96
N LEU A 26 -30.64 -12.02 -11.74
CA LEU A 26 -29.93 -11.23 -10.72
C LEU A 26 -29.13 -12.07 -9.72
N LEU A 27 -29.40 -13.38 -9.65
CA LEU A 27 -28.75 -14.31 -8.72
C LEU A 27 -27.72 -15.14 -9.49
N LEU A 28 -26.47 -14.73 -9.43
CA LEU A 28 -25.38 -15.37 -10.15
C LEU A 28 -24.53 -16.24 -9.20
N PRO A 29 -24.09 -17.43 -9.64
CA PRO A 29 -23.17 -18.25 -8.85
C PRO A 29 -21.80 -17.58 -8.75
N LYS A 30 -21.00 -18.00 -7.77
CA LYS A 30 -19.57 -17.68 -7.76
C LYS A 30 -18.89 -18.36 -8.94
N ASN A 31 -17.91 -17.70 -9.55
CA ASN A 31 -17.01 -18.35 -10.49
C ASN A 31 -15.68 -18.73 -9.83
N THR A 32 -15.01 -19.74 -10.40
CA THR A 32 -13.76 -20.28 -9.83
C THR A 32 -12.66 -19.23 -9.79
N THR A 33 -11.69 -19.41 -8.87
CA THR A 33 -10.49 -18.56 -8.81
C THR A 33 -9.77 -18.55 -10.17
N SER A 34 -9.73 -19.69 -10.88
CA SER A 34 -9.12 -19.80 -12.21
C SER A 34 -9.83 -18.90 -13.23
N SER A 35 -11.16 -18.98 -13.28
CA SER A 35 -11.99 -18.15 -14.14
C SER A 35 -11.80 -16.64 -13.87
N LEU A 36 -11.72 -16.19 -12.61
CA LEU A 36 -11.50 -14.76 -12.32
C LEU A 36 -10.12 -14.25 -12.76
N TYR A 37 -9.09 -15.09 -12.61
CA TYR A 37 -7.73 -14.76 -13.06
C TYR A 37 -7.66 -14.71 -14.58
N GLU A 38 -8.25 -15.69 -15.26
CA GLU A 38 -8.29 -15.73 -16.72
C GLU A 38 -9.07 -14.54 -17.29
N PHE A 39 -10.22 -14.21 -16.70
CA PHE A 39 -10.98 -13.01 -17.08
C PHE A 39 -10.15 -11.73 -16.97
N ALA A 40 -9.49 -11.53 -15.82
CA ALA A 40 -8.63 -10.36 -15.62
C ALA A 40 -7.43 -10.34 -16.59
N ARG A 41 -6.84 -11.51 -16.89
CA ARG A 41 -5.73 -11.64 -17.83
C ARG A 41 -6.16 -11.25 -19.24
N ARG A 42 -7.31 -11.73 -19.72
CA ARG A 42 -7.85 -11.38 -21.04
C ARG A 42 -8.10 -9.88 -21.18
N ASP A 43 -8.70 -9.25 -20.17
CA ASP A 43 -8.91 -7.80 -20.14
C ASP A 43 -7.59 -7.02 -20.22
N PHE A 44 -6.59 -7.41 -19.41
CA PHE A 44 -5.32 -6.71 -19.42
C PHE A 44 -4.51 -6.95 -20.70
N VAL A 45 -4.57 -8.13 -21.30
CA VAL A 45 -3.95 -8.41 -22.62
C VAL A 45 -4.58 -7.51 -23.69
N PHE A 46 -5.92 -7.49 -23.77
CA PHE A 46 -6.62 -6.62 -24.70
C PHE A 46 -6.22 -5.14 -24.49
N ALA A 47 -6.19 -4.68 -23.23
CA ALA A 47 -5.76 -3.32 -22.92
C ALA A 47 -4.30 -3.04 -23.32
N ALA A 48 -3.38 -3.98 -23.09
CA ALA A 48 -1.98 -3.83 -23.46
C ALA A 48 -1.75 -3.78 -24.98
N GLU A 49 -2.60 -4.43 -25.76
CA GLU A 49 -2.54 -4.46 -27.22
C GLU A 49 -3.24 -3.27 -27.89
N ASN A 50 -4.22 -2.65 -27.22
CA ASN A 50 -5.11 -1.65 -27.84
C ASN A 50 -4.99 -0.24 -27.25
N LEU A 51 -4.43 -0.07 -26.05
CA LEU A 51 -4.17 1.27 -25.51
C LEU A 51 -2.95 1.91 -26.18
N PRO A 52 -2.92 3.24 -26.32
CA PRO A 52 -1.76 3.93 -26.85
C PRO A 52 -0.58 3.88 -25.86
N SER A 53 0.65 4.10 -26.37
CA SER A 53 1.86 4.22 -25.55
C SER A 53 1.93 5.55 -24.78
N THR A 54 1.18 6.56 -25.22
CA THR A 54 1.07 7.90 -24.63
C THR A 54 -0.36 8.39 -24.77
N ASP A 55 -0.88 9.11 -23.78
CA ASP A 55 -2.22 9.72 -23.82
C ASP A 55 -2.22 11.00 -22.97
N ALA A 56 -3.37 11.67 -22.87
CA ALA A 56 -3.58 12.78 -21.95
C ALA A 56 -3.23 12.37 -20.50
N PRO A 57 -2.68 13.29 -19.69
CA PRO A 57 -2.35 13.02 -18.29
C PRO A 57 -3.51 12.37 -17.53
N GLY A 58 -3.21 11.36 -16.72
CA GLY A 58 -4.19 10.60 -15.95
C GLY A 58 -4.90 9.46 -16.69
N ARG A 59 -4.83 9.40 -18.03
CA ARG A 59 -5.35 8.24 -18.79
C ARG A 59 -4.38 7.07 -18.74
N VAL A 60 -4.93 5.86 -18.62
CA VAL A 60 -4.13 4.62 -18.66
C VAL A 60 -3.57 4.39 -20.05
N THR A 61 -2.31 3.95 -20.11
CA THR A 61 -1.61 3.59 -21.36
C THR A 61 -1.37 2.08 -21.43
N ALA A 62 -0.85 1.60 -22.56
CA ALA A 62 -0.41 0.21 -22.69
C ALA A 62 0.60 -0.19 -21.59
N TRP A 63 1.41 0.75 -21.08
CA TRP A 63 2.40 0.50 -20.03
C TRP A 63 1.75 0.17 -18.69
N ALA A 64 0.63 0.83 -18.36
CA ALA A 64 -0.16 0.53 -17.19
C ALA A 64 -0.72 -0.91 -17.25
N ALA A 65 -1.27 -1.29 -18.41
CA ALA A 65 -1.81 -2.62 -18.64
C ALA A 65 -0.72 -3.71 -18.55
N LYS A 66 0.47 -3.48 -19.15
CA LYS A 66 1.63 -4.38 -19.06
C LYS A 66 2.15 -4.51 -17.63
N GLY A 67 2.23 -3.42 -16.87
CA GLY A 67 2.63 -3.50 -15.46
C GLY A 67 1.61 -4.28 -14.59
N MET A 68 0.32 -4.15 -14.88
CA MET A 68 -0.72 -4.98 -14.24
C MET A 68 -0.64 -6.46 -14.66
N LEU A 69 -0.30 -6.77 -15.92
CA LEU A 69 -0.01 -8.13 -16.37
C LEU A 69 1.20 -8.73 -15.65
N ALA A 70 2.28 -7.96 -15.48
CA ALA A 70 3.45 -8.41 -14.72
C ALA A 70 3.07 -8.81 -13.30
N LYS A 71 2.23 -8.00 -12.64
CA LYS A 71 1.72 -8.27 -11.29
C LYS A 71 0.82 -9.50 -11.22
N LEU A 72 -0.09 -9.66 -12.19
CA LEU A 72 -1.00 -10.80 -12.28
C LEU A 72 -0.22 -12.10 -12.50
N HIS A 73 0.70 -12.13 -13.46
CA HIS A 73 1.51 -13.30 -13.75
C HIS A 73 2.43 -13.64 -12.58
N LEU A 74 3.00 -12.66 -11.88
CA LEU A 74 3.79 -12.95 -10.69
C LEU A 74 2.95 -13.61 -9.58
N CYS A 75 1.68 -13.20 -9.39
CA CYS A 75 0.78 -13.90 -8.48
C CYS A 75 0.54 -15.36 -8.90
N LEU A 76 0.31 -15.63 -10.19
CA LEU A 76 0.17 -16.99 -10.73
C LEU A 76 1.44 -17.82 -10.55
N ALA A 77 2.61 -17.23 -10.79
CA ALA A 77 3.89 -17.88 -10.63
C ALA A 77 4.14 -18.31 -9.17
N GLN A 78 3.88 -17.43 -8.20
CA GLN A 78 4.05 -17.76 -6.79
C GLN A 78 3.07 -18.85 -6.32
N ARG A 79 1.85 -18.88 -6.85
CA ARG A 79 0.89 -19.98 -6.62
C ARG A 79 1.42 -21.32 -7.13
N SER A 80 2.05 -21.32 -8.30
CA SER A 80 2.68 -22.52 -8.85
C SER A 80 3.81 -23.03 -7.96
N VAL A 81 4.61 -22.14 -7.35
CA VAL A 81 5.65 -22.53 -6.39
C VAL A 81 5.06 -23.24 -5.16
N GLY A 82 3.94 -22.75 -4.62
CA GLY A 82 3.24 -23.42 -3.51
C GLY A 82 2.39 -24.63 -3.90
N GLY A 83 2.48 -25.12 -5.14
CA GLY A 83 1.77 -26.32 -5.59
C GLY A 83 0.29 -26.12 -5.94
N SER A 84 -0.15 -24.88 -6.19
CA SER A 84 -1.51 -24.62 -6.66
C SER A 84 -1.73 -25.18 -8.07
N ALA A 85 -2.96 -25.63 -8.35
CA ALA A 85 -3.39 -26.01 -9.69
C ALA A 85 -3.56 -24.82 -10.66
N ILE A 86 -3.49 -23.59 -10.16
CA ILE A 86 -3.61 -22.36 -10.96
C ILE A 86 -2.24 -21.68 -11.04
N GLY A 87 -1.84 -21.32 -12.26
CA GLY A 87 -0.52 -20.76 -12.56
C GLY A 87 0.50 -21.83 -12.93
N SER A 88 1.65 -21.38 -13.41
CA SER A 88 2.73 -22.21 -13.92
C SER A 88 4.10 -21.58 -13.68
N PRO A 89 5.21 -22.34 -13.75
CA PRO A 89 6.55 -21.75 -13.70
C PRO A 89 6.82 -20.75 -14.85
N ASN A 90 6.15 -20.90 -16.00
CA ASN A 90 6.29 -19.99 -17.13
C ASN A 90 5.73 -18.57 -16.82
N ASP A 91 4.86 -18.44 -15.82
CA ASP A 91 4.36 -17.13 -15.42
C ASP A 91 5.46 -16.22 -14.86
N PHE A 92 6.57 -16.76 -14.34
CA PHE A 92 7.75 -15.93 -14.00
C PHE A 92 8.34 -15.27 -15.25
N THR A 93 8.47 -16.02 -16.35
CA THR A 93 8.96 -15.51 -17.63
C THR A 93 8.02 -14.45 -18.19
N LEU A 94 6.70 -14.69 -18.16
CA LEU A 94 5.70 -13.71 -18.61
C LEU A 94 5.74 -12.43 -17.76
N ALA A 95 5.80 -12.57 -16.43
CA ALA A 95 5.91 -11.43 -15.53
C ALA A 95 7.19 -10.62 -15.79
N ALA A 96 8.33 -11.31 -15.96
CA ALA A 96 9.60 -10.68 -16.25
C ALA A 96 9.59 -9.95 -17.60
N ASN A 97 9.00 -10.56 -18.64
CA ASN A 97 8.93 -9.95 -19.98
C ASN A 97 8.06 -8.70 -19.99
N TYR A 98 6.87 -8.74 -19.38
CA TYR A 98 6.02 -7.55 -19.30
C TYR A 98 6.68 -6.43 -18.49
N ALA A 99 7.30 -6.77 -17.34
CA ALA A 99 7.98 -5.77 -16.54
C ALA A 99 9.21 -5.18 -17.27
N ALA A 100 10.03 -6.01 -17.90
CA ALA A 100 11.18 -5.57 -18.69
C ALA A 100 10.76 -4.66 -19.86
N ASP A 101 9.65 -4.96 -20.52
CA ASP A 101 9.14 -4.14 -21.62
C ASP A 101 8.71 -2.74 -21.12
N VAL A 102 8.01 -2.66 -19.98
CA VAL A 102 7.72 -1.36 -19.35
C VAL A 102 9.01 -0.63 -18.98
N ILE A 103 9.96 -1.29 -18.34
CA ILE A 103 11.20 -0.66 -17.85
C ILE A 103 12.07 -0.14 -19.01
N ASN A 104 12.22 -0.93 -20.08
CA ASN A 104 13.19 -0.64 -21.12
C ASN A 104 12.60 0.16 -22.29
N ASN A 105 11.29 0.06 -22.55
CA ASN A 105 10.69 0.59 -23.78
C ASN A 105 9.61 1.66 -23.55
N SER A 106 9.17 1.90 -22.31
CA SER A 106 8.15 2.94 -22.05
C SER A 106 8.66 4.37 -22.18
N GLY A 107 9.98 4.58 -22.03
CA GLY A 107 10.58 5.92 -21.91
C GLY A 107 10.31 6.60 -20.56
N LEU A 108 9.68 5.91 -19.61
CA LEU A 108 9.40 6.41 -18.26
C LEU A 108 10.59 6.19 -17.32
N SER A 109 10.64 6.97 -16.24
CA SER A 109 11.72 6.91 -15.27
C SER A 109 11.19 7.02 -13.84
N LEU A 110 11.94 6.47 -12.88
CA LEU A 110 11.68 6.72 -11.47
C LEU A 110 11.76 8.23 -11.19
N PHE A 111 10.80 8.75 -10.44
CA PHE A 111 10.80 10.12 -9.97
C PHE A 111 11.93 10.31 -8.95
N SER A 112 12.76 11.34 -9.16
CA SER A 112 14.04 11.47 -8.43
C SER A 112 13.87 11.75 -6.94
N ASP A 113 12.82 12.50 -6.58
CA ASP A 113 12.53 12.85 -5.19
C ASP A 113 11.29 12.11 -4.69
N TYR A 114 11.51 11.07 -3.89
CA TYR A 114 10.41 10.26 -3.36
C TYR A 114 9.40 11.07 -2.54
N GLU A 115 9.84 12.06 -1.77
CA GLU A 115 8.95 12.84 -0.91
C GLU A 115 8.08 13.79 -1.74
N ALA A 116 8.69 14.51 -2.69
CA ALA A 116 7.98 15.45 -3.55
C ALA A 116 6.94 14.76 -4.45
N MET A 117 7.15 13.48 -4.81
CA MET A 117 6.17 12.71 -5.59
C MET A 117 4.77 12.67 -4.94
N PHE A 118 4.68 12.74 -3.61
CA PHE A 118 3.41 12.66 -2.88
C PHE A 118 2.81 14.04 -2.58
N THR A 119 2.76 14.89 -3.60
CA THR A 119 2.17 16.23 -3.56
C THR A 119 1.26 16.44 -4.76
N VAL A 120 0.27 17.33 -4.64
CA VAL A 120 -0.68 17.62 -5.74
C VAL A 120 0.04 18.19 -6.97
N GLU A 121 1.07 19.01 -6.76
CA GLU A 121 1.88 19.60 -7.84
C GLU A 121 2.57 18.53 -8.71
N ASN A 122 2.93 17.40 -8.12
CA ASN A 122 3.64 16.31 -8.80
C ASN A 122 2.71 15.17 -9.23
N GLU A 123 1.40 15.40 -9.29
CA GLU A 123 0.49 14.46 -9.96
C GLU A 123 0.86 14.26 -11.42
N HIS A 124 0.48 13.10 -11.97
CA HIS A 124 0.79 12.67 -13.34
C HIS A 124 2.28 12.61 -13.69
N ASN A 125 3.16 12.58 -12.68
CA ASN A 125 4.58 12.38 -12.90
C ASN A 125 4.87 11.03 -13.62
N PRO A 126 6.02 10.89 -14.29
CA PRO A 126 6.34 9.70 -15.11
C PRO A 126 6.34 8.35 -14.37
N GLU A 127 6.35 8.34 -13.03
CA GLU A 127 6.33 7.12 -12.24
C GLU A 127 4.90 6.62 -11.93
N ILE A 128 3.86 7.45 -12.08
CA ILE A 128 2.46 7.04 -11.87
C ILE A 128 1.92 6.39 -13.15
N LEU A 129 1.74 5.07 -13.12
CA LEU A 129 1.23 4.32 -14.28
C LEU A 129 -0.29 4.18 -14.24
N PHE A 130 -0.87 4.01 -13.05
CA PHE A 130 -2.31 3.90 -12.88
C PHE A 130 -2.77 4.43 -11.54
N ALA A 131 -3.68 5.40 -11.57
CA ALA A 131 -4.41 5.89 -10.42
C ALA A 131 -5.83 6.33 -10.83
N PRO A 132 -6.88 6.08 -10.02
CA PRO A 132 -8.12 6.84 -10.12
C PRO A 132 -7.83 8.34 -10.01
N GLN A 133 -8.39 9.09 -10.95
CA GLN A 133 -8.24 10.54 -11.07
C GLN A 133 -9.24 11.24 -10.15
N LEU A 134 -8.76 11.72 -9.02
CA LEU A 134 -9.53 12.43 -8.01
C LEU A 134 -9.55 13.91 -8.34
N ILE A 135 -10.70 14.55 -8.09
CA ILE A 135 -10.88 15.96 -8.37
C ILE A 135 -11.46 16.64 -7.15
N ASN A 136 -11.17 17.94 -7.04
CA ASN A 136 -11.85 18.81 -6.12
C ASN A 136 -13.23 19.15 -6.69
N GLY A 137 -14.29 18.67 -6.04
CA GLY A 137 -15.68 18.82 -6.48
C GLY A 137 -16.68 18.83 -5.33
N GLY A 138 -16.21 18.85 -4.10
CA GLY A 138 -16.97 18.63 -2.89
C GLY A 138 -17.08 17.14 -2.52
N TRP A 139 -18.03 16.85 -1.62
CA TRP A 139 -18.20 15.50 -1.06
C TRP A 139 -18.32 14.41 -2.13
N GLY A 140 -17.38 13.45 -2.09
CA GLY A 140 -17.41 12.25 -2.92
C GLY A 140 -16.63 12.32 -4.24
N PHE A 141 -16.00 13.46 -4.56
CA PHE A 141 -15.17 13.62 -5.75
C PHE A 141 -13.69 13.34 -5.48
N GLY A 142 -13.17 13.86 -4.37
CA GLY A 142 -11.80 13.68 -3.96
C GLY A 142 -11.59 12.62 -2.87
N SER A 143 -10.36 12.62 -2.36
CA SER A 143 -9.86 11.68 -1.39
C SER A 143 -10.18 12.11 0.04
N SER A 144 -10.91 11.26 0.76
CA SER A 144 -11.10 11.39 2.21
C SER A 144 -9.86 10.97 3.02
N ARG A 145 -8.75 10.59 2.37
CA ARG A 145 -7.56 10.07 3.06
C ARG A 145 -6.92 11.09 3.97
N GLN A 146 -6.76 12.34 3.53
CA GLN A 146 -6.18 13.39 4.37
C GLN A 146 -6.97 13.51 5.68
N ALA A 147 -8.28 13.69 5.61
CA ALA A 147 -9.11 13.81 6.80
C ALA A 147 -8.99 12.60 7.75
N ARG A 148 -8.79 11.39 7.23
CA ARG A 148 -8.64 10.18 8.05
C ARG A 148 -7.23 9.95 8.59
N PHE A 149 -6.22 10.53 7.95
CA PHE A 149 -4.79 10.28 8.24
C PHE A 149 -4.13 11.44 8.96
N ALA A 150 -4.55 12.67 8.69
CA ALA A 150 -4.00 13.87 9.29
C ALA A 150 -4.26 13.87 10.80
N ARG A 151 -3.19 14.12 11.55
CA ARG A 151 -3.18 14.05 13.00
C ARG A 151 -4.07 15.12 13.63
N SER A 152 -4.02 16.33 13.10
CA SER A 152 -4.64 17.52 13.68
C SER A 152 -4.97 18.56 12.62
N THR A 153 -5.80 19.53 13.02
CA THR A 153 -6.20 20.65 12.19
C THR A 153 -5.06 21.65 11.95
N LEU A 154 -3.98 21.59 12.74
CA LEU A 154 -2.75 22.35 12.48
C LEU A 154 -2.12 21.97 11.14
N VAL A 155 -2.36 20.74 10.67
CA VAL A 155 -1.84 20.24 9.40
C VAL A 155 -2.82 20.49 8.24
N THR A 156 -4.13 20.41 8.49
CA THR A 156 -5.14 20.52 7.43
C THR A 156 -5.68 21.94 7.24
N GLY A 157 -5.49 22.83 8.21
CA GLY A 157 -6.03 24.20 8.18
C GLY A 157 -7.55 24.29 8.31
N ASP A 158 -8.25 23.17 8.53
CA ASP A 158 -9.71 23.09 8.59
C ASP A 158 -10.19 22.15 9.71
N ALA A 159 -11.51 21.97 9.84
CA ALA A 159 -12.08 21.08 10.87
C ALA A 159 -11.94 19.57 10.58
N THR A 160 -11.30 19.16 9.46
CA THR A 160 -11.23 17.76 9.03
C THR A 160 -9.87 17.11 9.26
N ALA A 161 -9.61 16.72 10.51
CA ALA A 161 -8.47 15.88 10.88
C ALA A 161 -8.85 14.87 11.97
N TRP A 162 -8.94 13.60 11.59
CA TRP A 162 -9.43 12.48 12.44
C TRP A 162 -8.39 11.38 12.61
N GLY A 163 -7.14 11.68 12.23
CA GLY A 163 -6.01 10.77 12.26
C GLY A 163 -5.18 10.84 13.54
N SER A 164 -5.67 11.49 14.62
CA SER A 164 -4.89 11.74 15.84
C SER A 164 -4.28 10.50 16.50
N GLY A 165 -4.85 9.30 16.27
CA GLY A 165 -4.30 8.01 16.71
C GLY A 165 -3.70 7.14 15.59
N LYS A 166 -3.62 7.64 14.34
CA LYS A 166 -3.15 6.89 13.19
C LYS A 166 -1.63 6.99 13.06
N CYS A 167 -0.99 5.84 13.08
CA CYS A 167 0.46 5.73 13.11
C CYS A 167 0.91 4.48 12.34
N VAL A 168 2.20 4.41 12.01
CA VAL A 168 2.78 3.20 11.42
C VAL A 168 3.14 2.19 12.51
N THR A 169 3.09 0.90 12.21
CA THR A 169 3.46 -0.12 13.20
C THR A 169 4.95 -0.09 13.51
N LEU A 170 5.35 -0.54 14.71
CA LEU A 170 6.77 -0.67 15.06
C LEU A 170 7.54 -1.57 14.08
N ASN A 171 6.90 -2.61 13.54
CA ASN A 171 7.53 -3.42 12.49
C ASN A 171 7.80 -2.66 11.19
N LEU A 172 7.02 -1.61 10.86
CA LEU A 172 7.32 -0.80 9.68
C LEU A 172 8.45 0.18 10.01
N GLN A 173 8.41 0.82 11.17
CA GLN A 173 9.50 1.70 11.64
C GLN A 173 10.85 0.94 11.65
N ASN A 174 10.87 -0.28 12.19
CA ASN A 174 12.08 -1.12 12.24
C ASN A 174 12.52 -1.65 10.86
N ALA A 175 11.60 -1.72 9.89
CA ALA A 175 11.94 -2.19 8.54
C ALA A 175 12.66 -1.10 7.73
N VAL A 176 12.39 0.17 8.01
CA VAL A 176 13.06 1.29 7.37
C VAL A 176 14.56 1.24 7.70
N THR A 177 15.38 1.04 6.67
CA THR A 177 16.83 0.89 6.85
C THR A 177 17.52 2.23 7.09
N LEU A 178 18.69 2.21 7.73
CA LEU A 178 19.60 3.36 7.68
C LEU A 178 20.37 3.35 6.35
N ASN A 179 20.68 4.53 5.85
CA ASN A 179 21.59 4.74 4.74
C ASN A 179 23.06 4.64 5.18
N ALA A 180 23.98 4.61 4.20
CA ALA A 180 25.41 4.41 4.44
C ALA A 180 26.07 5.51 5.30
N ALA A 181 25.45 6.71 5.39
CA ALA A 181 25.91 7.81 6.22
C ALA A 181 25.32 7.77 7.64
N GLY A 182 24.66 6.67 8.03
CA GLY A 182 23.98 6.55 9.33
C GLY A 182 22.68 7.34 9.43
N GLY A 183 22.26 8.02 8.36
CA GLY A 183 20.96 8.67 8.28
C GLY A 183 19.85 7.66 8.00
N THR A 184 18.59 8.03 8.19
CA THR A 184 17.46 7.16 7.84
C THR A 184 17.23 7.14 6.32
N ASP A 185 16.72 6.03 5.79
CA ASP A 185 16.13 5.93 4.44
C ASP A 185 15.32 7.20 4.12
N LYS A 186 15.59 7.82 2.97
CA LYS A 186 14.98 9.09 2.58
C LYS A 186 13.46 9.01 2.45
N ARG A 187 12.92 7.82 2.22
CA ARG A 187 11.48 7.58 2.08
C ARG A 187 10.71 7.73 3.38
N ARG A 188 11.37 7.53 4.53
CA ARG A 188 10.73 7.51 5.86
C ARG A 188 9.85 8.72 6.08
N LYS A 189 10.40 9.90 5.79
CA LYS A 189 9.78 11.20 6.04
C LYS A 189 8.51 11.42 5.21
N ALA A 190 8.47 10.86 4.00
CA ALA A 190 7.27 10.84 3.18
C ALA A 190 6.21 9.81 3.64
N ILE A 191 6.61 8.76 4.37
CA ILE A 191 5.70 7.70 4.85
C ILE A 191 5.06 8.10 6.18
N TYR A 192 5.86 8.51 7.16
CA TYR A 192 5.42 8.86 8.50
C TYR A 192 6.28 9.95 9.15
N MET A 193 5.63 10.72 10.01
CA MET A 193 6.21 11.76 10.85
C MET A 193 6.72 11.16 12.16
N GLN A 194 7.89 11.60 12.61
CA GLN A 194 8.44 11.30 13.94
C GLN A 194 8.98 12.58 14.60
N ASN A 195 9.28 12.50 15.90
CA ASN A 195 9.72 13.65 16.70
C ASN A 195 10.86 14.44 16.04
N GLY A 196 10.68 15.74 15.87
CA GLY A 196 11.65 16.65 15.27
C GLY A 196 11.65 16.70 13.74
N ASP A 197 10.80 15.93 13.05
CA ASP A 197 10.62 16.11 11.61
C ASP A 197 9.97 17.47 11.31
N ALA A 198 10.66 18.30 10.52
CA ALA A 198 10.14 19.56 10.00
C ALA A 198 9.70 19.44 8.53
N TYR A 199 8.55 20.02 8.21
CA TYR A 199 7.90 20.05 6.89
C TYR A 199 7.59 21.50 6.53
N ASN A 200 8.51 22.14 5.80
CA ASN A 200 8.40 23.56 5.46
C ASN A 200 7.35 23.84 4.36
N TYR A 201 6.72 22.80 3.82
CA TYR A 201 5.69 22.85 2.78
C TYR A 201 4.29 22.48 3.32
N ILE A 202 4.14 22.33 4.64
CA ILE A 202 2.87 22.11 5.33
C ILE A 202 2.70 23.22 6.36
N ALA A 203 1.50 23.76 6.49
CA ALA A 203 1.19 24.88 7.38
C ALA A 203 2.14 26.07 7.10
N THR A 204 2.32 26.39 5.82
CA THR A 204 3.28 27.40 5.35
C THR A 204 2.98 28.79 5.90
N GLU A 205 1.70 29.11 6.13
CA GLU A 205 1.27 30.36 6.78
C GLU A 205 1.75 30.48 8.24
N GLU A 206 2.01 29.35 8.91
CA GLU A 206 2.53 29.26 10.28
C GLU A 206 4.06 29.09 10.31
N GLY A 207 4.73 29.17 9.16
CA GLY A 207 6.19 28.99 9.05
C GLY A 207 6.66 27.54 8.91
N GLY A 208 5.74 26.60 8.68
CA GLY A 208 6.03 25.18 8.51
C GLY A 208 5.58 24.32 9.69
N TYR A 209 5.39 23.02 9.46
CA TYR A 209 4.98 22.06 10.50
C TYR A 209 6.18 21.29 11.06
N THR A 210 6.37 21.29 12.38
CA THR A 210 7.33 20.41 13.05
C THR A 210 6.59 19.42 13.93
N TYR A 211 6.77 18.12 13.67
CA TYR A 211 6.14 17.08 14.47
C TYR A 211 6.79 16.99 15.86
N GLN A 212 5.96 17.06 16.89
CA GLN A 212 6.29 16.76 18.28
C GLN A 212 5.45 15.58 18.77
N ILE A 213 5.97 14.73 19.66
CA ILE A 213 5.16 13.67 20.27
C ILE A 213 3.97 14.28 21.04
N VAL A 214 4.22 15.35 21.78
CA VAL A 214 3.19 16.19 22.42
C VAL A 214 3.45 17.63 22.03
N ASN A 215 2.45 18.30 21.47
CA ASN A 215 2.50 19.73 21.16
C ASN A 215 1.53 20.49 22.07
N ARG A 216 1.96 21.61 22.61
CA ARG A 216 1.19 22.46 23.53
C ARG A 216 1.14 23.89 23.02
N ASP A 217 0.02 24.57 23.27
CA ASP A 217 -0.10 26.00 22.99
C ASP A 217 0.61 26.86 24.06
N GLY A 218 0.54 28.18 23.91
CA GLY A 218 1.18 29.14 24.81
C GLY A 218 0.66 29.10 26.26
N ASP A 219 -0.53 28.53 26.48
CA ASP A 219 -1.14 28.35 27.80
C ASP A 219 -0.83 26.96 28.40
N GLY A 220 -0.07 26.14 27.68
CA GLY A 220 0.33 24.79 28.10
C GLY A 220 -0.71 23.71 27.81
N VAL A 221 -1.78 24.03 27.07
CA VAL A 221 -2.82 23.06 26.69
C VAL A 221 -2.32 22.18 25.57
N THR A 222 -2.49 20.86 25.71
CA THR A 222 -2.13 19.90 24.66
C THR A 222 -3.03 20.06 23.44
N ILE A 223 -2.44 20.45 22.31
CA ILE A 223 -3.11 20.60 21.02
C ILE A 223 -2.84 19.42 20.07
N GLU A 224 -1.75 18.68 20.28
CA GLU A 224 -1.52 17.38 19.65
C GLU A 224 -0.95 16.40 20.69
N GLY A 225 -1.62 15.26 20.87
CA GLY A 225 -1.27 14.26 21.88
C GLY A 225 -0.55 13.03 21.32
N VAL A 226 -0.04 12.20 22.24
CA VAL A 226 0.70 10.97 21.94
C VAL A 226 -0.08 10.02 21.01
N THR A 227 0.62 9.43 20.04
CA THR A 227 0.11 8.34 19.18
C THR A 227 0.64 6.98 19.66
N PRO A 228 -0.05 5.86 19.36
CA PRO A 228 0.38 4.53 19.86
C PRO A 228 1.84 4.19 19.57
N THR A 229 2.39 4.60 18.44
CA THR A 229 3.79 4.30 18.09
C THR A 229 4.69 5.53 17.99
N LEU A 230 4.28 6.64 18.64
CA LEU A 230 4.98 7.94 18.67
C LEU A 230 5.22 8.57 17.29
N THR A 231 4.48 8.11 16.27
CA THR A 231 4.55 8.57 14.88
C THR A 231 3.17 8.92 14.36
N SER A 232 3.08 9.75 13.32
CA SER A 232 1.83 9.99 12.56
C SER A 232 2.00 9.69 11.09
N LEU A 233 0.92 9.38 10.39
CA LEU A 233 0.96 9.14 8.95
C LEU A 233 1.32 10.45 8.22
N LYS A 234 2.18 10.36 7.19
CA LYS A 234 2.53 11.52 6.33
C LYS A 234 2.05 11.37 4.90
N LYS A 235 2.14 10.17 4.31
CA LYS A 235 1.69 9.96 2.93
C LYS A 235 0.18 10.20 2.83
N HIS A 236 -0.27 10.96 1.84
CA HIS A 236 -1.64 11.49 1.71
C HIS A 236 -2.04 12.57 2.74
N VAL A 237 -1.09 13.07 3.54
CA VAL A 237 -1.25 14.27 4.38
C VAL A 237 -0.41 15.37 3.73
N ILE A 238 -1.07 16.23 2.97
CA ILE A 238 -0.46 17.14 1.99
C ILE A 238 -0.54 18.61 2.36
N GLY A 239 -1.14 18.96 3.51
CA GLY A 239 -1.31 20.34 3.95
C GLY A 239 -2.68 20.90 3.61
N ASN A 240 -2.84 22.21 3.82
CA ASN A 240 -4.09 22.92 3.54
C ASN A 240 -4.15 23.42 2.08
N ASP A 241 -5.17 24.21 1.76
CA ASP A 241 -5.36 24.79 0.44
C ASP A 241 -4.24 25.77 0.05
N ILE A 242 -3.74 26.57 0.99
CA ILE A 242 -2.60 27.48 0.77
C ILE A 242 -1.34 26.69 0.40
N ASP A 243 -1.06 25.60 1.11
CA ASP A 243 0.09 24.72 0.86
C ASP A 243 0.03 24.05 -0.52
N ASN A 244 -1.15 23.98 -1.13
CA ASN A 244 -1.40 23.28 -2.40
C ASN A 244 -1.95 24.24 -3.46
N GLY A 245 -1.42 25.46 -3.56
CA GLY A 245 -1.72 26.36 -4.69
C GLY A 245 -3.19 26.80 -4.79
N GLY A 246 -3.93 26.76 -3.68
CA GLY A 246 -5.35 27.13 -3.60
C GLY A 246 -6.32 26.02 -4.00
N PHE A 247 -5.84 24.79 -4.24
CA PHE A 247 -6.76 23.65 -4.36
C PHE A 247 -7.48 23.45 -3.02
N ALA A 248 -8.81 23.61 -3.00
CA ALA A 248 -9.57 23.43 -1.76
C ALA A 248 -9.44 21.99 -1.25
N ILE A 249 -8.64 21.79 -0.20
CA ILE A 249 -8.48 20.51 0.46
C ILE A 249 -9.23 20.60 1.78
N THR A 250 -10.56 20.58 1.68
CA THR A 250 -11.44 20.72 2.84
C THR A 250 -12.50 19.62 2.82
N ASN A 251 -13.14 19.36 3.95
CA ASN A 251 -14.36 18.54 4.00
C ASN A 251 -14.22 17.14 3.35
N GLN A 252 -13.09 16.46 3.55
CA GLN A 252 -12.76 15.14 2.97
C GLN A 252 -12.55 15.12 1.44
N ASP A 253 -12.14 16.25 0.85
CA ASP A 253 -12.01 16.41 -0.61
C ASP A 253 -10.58 16.79 -1.05
N SER A 254 -9.62 15.87 -0.92
CA SER A 254 -8.28 16.08 -1.46
C SER A 254 -8.19 15.61 -2.93
N PRO A 255 -7.64 16.42 -3.86
CA PRO A 255 -7.48 16.01 -5.26
C PRO A 255 -6.28 15.07 -5.47
N PHE A 256 -5.59 14.67 -4.40
CA PHE A 256 -4.41 13.82 -4.48
C PHE A 256 -4.80 12.36 -4.74
N ASP A 257 -4.25 11.78 -5.81
CA ASP A 257 -4.67 10.51 -6.37
C ASP A 257 -4.28 9.32 -5.47
N ILE A 258 -4.88 8.17 -5.77
CA ILE A 258 -4.58 6.91 -5.09
C ILE A 258 -3.81 6.00 -6.05
N TYR A 259 -2.51 5.85 -5.85
CA TYR A 259 -1.70 5.06 -6.78
C TYR A 259 -2.00 3.55 -6.68
N TYR A 260 -2.41 2.97 -7.81
CA TYR A 260 -2.66 1.53 -7.94
C TYR A 260 -1.45 0.81 -8.51
N LEU A 261 -0.69 1.50 -9.36
CA LEU A 261 0.56 1.03 -9.94
C LEU A 261 1.52 2.20 -10.17
N ARG A 262 2.75 2.05 -9.68
CA ARG A 262 3.88 2.95 -9.99
C ARG A 262 5.00 2.18 -10.67
N LEU A 263 5.89 2.90 -11.36
CA LEU A 263 7.04 2.30 -12.03
C LEU A 263 7.97 1.56 -11.04
N ALA A 264 8.18 2.06 -9.81
CA ALA A 264 8.94 1.33 -8.80
C ALA A 264 8.33 -0.02 -8.40
N ASP A 265 6.99 -0.15 -8.44
CA ASP A 265 6.34 -1.45 -8.25
C ASP A 265 6.78 -2.40 -9.37
N VAL A 266 6.74 -1.95 -10.63
CA VAL A 266 7.17 -2.75 -11.80
C VAL A 266 8.65 -3.15 -11.70
N TYR A 267 9.54 -2.25 -11.25
CA TYR A 267 10.96 -2.57 -11.02
C TYR A 267 11.12 -3.70 -9.99
N LEU A 268 10.40 -3.63 -8.87
CA LEU A 268 10.49 -4.64 -7.83
C LEU A 268 9.77 -5.95 -8.20
N LEU A 269 8.71 -5.89 -9.00
CA LEU A 269 8.08 -7.06 -9.62
C LEU A 269 9.05 -7.76 -10.57
N TYR A 270 9.84 -7.00 -11.33
CA TYR A 270 10.85 -7.54 -12.23
C TYR A 270 11.96 -8.27 -11.47
N THR A 271 12.45 -7.69 -10.37
CA THR A 271 13.39 -8.37 -9.45
C THR A 271 12.81 -9.69 -8.94
N GLU A 272 11.56 -9.68 -8.47
CA GLU A 272 10.90 -10.88 -7.93
C GLU A 272 10.70 -11.95 -9.03
N ALA A 273 10.31 -11.53 -10.23
CA ALA A 273 10.10 -12.41 -11.36
C ALA A 273 11.39 -13.11 -11.80
N LEU A 274 12.50 -12.39 -11.88
CA LEU A 274 13.82 -12.93 -12.21
C LEU A 274 14.45 -13.74 -11.08
N MET A 275 14.07 -13.49 -9.84
CA MET A 275 14.41 -14.38 -8.72
C MET A 275 13.71 -15.74 -8.86
N GLY A 276 12.48 -15.76 -9.39
CA GLY A 276 11.72 -16.97 -9.66
C GLY A 276 11.38 -17.77 -8.40
N SER A 277 11.56 -19.10 -8.49
CA SER A 277 11.41 -20.00 -7.34
C SER A 277 12.63 -20.01 -6.39
N SER A 278 13.70 -19.28 -6.71
CA SER A 278 14.86 -19.14 -5.81
C SER A 278 14.55 -18.20 -4.65
N ASN A 279 15.35 -18.25 -3.57
CA ASN A 279 15.21 -17.34 -2.43
C ASN A 279 16.21 -16.18 -2.44
N GLN A 280 17.01 -16.05 -3.51
CA GLN A 280 17.98 -14.98 -3.67
C GLN A 280 18.30 -14.71 -5.15
N LEU A 281 18.78 -13.51 -5.45
CA LEU A 281 19.27 -13.07 -6.75
C LEU A 281 20.57 -12.29 -6.57
N ALA A 282 21.63 -12.69 -7.27
CA ALA A 282 22.99 -12.16 -7.07
C ALA A 282 23.52 -11.27 -8.22
N ALA A 283 22.83 -11.21 -9.36
CA ALA A 283 23.27 -10.42 -10.51
C ALA A 283 22.13 -10.21 -11.53
N GLY A 284 22.40 -9.38 -12.53
CA GLY A 284 21.56 -9.21 -13.70
C GLY A 284 20.48 -8.13 -13.52
N PRO A 285 19.66 -7.93 -14.56
CA PRO A 285 18.80 -6.76 -14.68
C PRO A 285 17.72 -6.67 -13.58
N GLY A 286 17.36 -7.80 -12.96
CA GLY A 286 16.49 -7.81 -11.78
C GLY A 286 17.14 -7.20 -10.53
N LEU A 287 18.43 -7.46 -10.29
CA LEU A 287 19.15 -6.84 -9.19
C LEU A 287 19.41 -5.35 -9.47
N ASP A 288 19.67 -5.00 -10.73
CA ASP A 288 19.82 -3.60 -11.15
C ASP A 288 18.54 -2.79 -10.93
N ALA A 289 17.37 -3.36 -11.23
CA ALA A 289 16.07 -2.74 -10.97
C ALA A 289 15.83 -2.47 -9.48
N LEU A 290 16.15 -3.44 -8.60
CA LEU A 290 16.13 -3.22 -7.15
C LEU A 290 17.06 -2.08 -6.73
N ASN A 291 18.30 -2.11 -7.23
CA ASN A 291 19.32 -1.14 -6.87
C ASN A 291 18.98 0.28 -7.35
N ALA A 292 18.25 0.44 -8.46
CA ALA A 292 17.73 1.73 -8.88
C ALA A 292 16.75 2.33 -7.85
N VAL A 293 15.81 1.51 -7.33
CA VAL A 293 14.89 1.95 -6.26
C VAL A 293 15.65 2.28 -4.97
N ARG A 294 16.64 1.45 -4.60
CA ARG A 294 17.48 1.69 -3.41
C ARG A 294 18.33 2.94 -3.52
N GLN A 295 18.90 3.20 -4.69
CA GLN A 295 19.71 4.39 -4.96
C GLN A 295 18.85 5.66 -4.82
N ARG A 296 17.63 5.66 -5.35
CA ARG A 296 16.66 6.76 -5.18
C ARG A 296 16.34 7.01 -3.70
N ALA A 297 16.23 5.94 -2.90
CA ALA A 297 16.06 6.01 -1.45
C ALA A 297 17.33 6.45 -0.67
N GLY A 298 18.47 6.66 -1.37
CA GLY A 298 19.75 7.00 -0.76
C GLY A 298 20.44 5.83 -0.06
N LEU A 299 20.07 4.59 -0.36
CA LEU A 299 20.62 3.39 0.24
C LEU A 299 21.74 2.80 -0.62
N ALA A 300 22.68 2.09 0.01
CA ALA A 300 23.73 1.38 -0.70
C ALA A 300 23.14 0.28 -1.61
N ALA A 301 23.72 0.15 -2.81
CA ALA A 301 23.43 -0.94 -3.72
C ALA A 301 23.77 -2.29 -3.06
N ARG A 302 22.96 -3.30 -3.35
CA ARG A 302 23.16 -4.68 -2.94
C ARG A 302 23.91 -5.45 -4.02
N THR A 303 24.84 -6.30 -3.61
CA THR A 303 25.48 -7.31 -4.47
C THR A 303 24.67 -8.60 -4.55
N THR A 304 23.76 -8.81 -3.60
CA THR A 304 22.77 -9.89 -3.61
C THR A 304 21.52 -9.45 -2.85
N VAL A 305 20.37 -9.95 -3.26
CA VAL A 305 19.08 -9.71 -2.59
C VAL A 305 18.42 -11.04 -2.26
N THR A 306 18.01 -11.22 -1.01
CA THR A 306 17.15 -12.34 -0.61
C THR A 306 15.67 -12.01 -0.83
N TYR A 307 14.81 -13.02 -0.91
CA TYR A 307 13.36 -12.84 -1.01
C TYR A 307 12.82 -11.95 0.13
N GLU A 308 13.29 -12.15 1.37
CA GLU A 308 12.90 -11.32 2.52
C GLU A 308 13.34 -9.87 2.37
N GLN A 309 14.56 -9.62 1.87
CA GLN A 309 15.05 -8.27 1.64
C GLN A 309 14.23 -7.56 0.55
N LEU A 310 13.87 -8.27 -0.52
CA LEU A 310 12.99 -7.73 -1.57
C LEU A 310 11.58 -7.45 -1.05
N PHE A 311 11.01 -8.39 -0.27
CA PHE A 311 9.70 -8.23 0.35
C PHE A 311 9.66 -7.00 1.27
N ASN A 312 10.70 -6.80 2.08
CA ASN A 312 10.81 -5.62 2.95
C ASN A 312 11.02 -4.33 2.13
N GLU A 313 11.82 -4.37 1.06
CA GLU A 313 12.00 -3.22 0.16
C GLU A 313 10.66 -2.78 -0.44
N ARG A 314 9.84 -3.73 -0.93
CA ARG A 314 8.48 -3.45 -1.44
C ARG A 314 7.58 -2.86 -0.35
N ARG A 315 7.62 -3.40 0.86
CA ARG A 315 6.83 -2.92 1.99
C ARG A 315 7.15 -1.46 2.35
N ILE A 316 8.40 -1.04 2.23
CA ILE A 316 8.84 0.34 2.47
C ILE A 316 8.49 1.23 1.28
N GLU A 317 8.89 0.83 0.07
CA GLU A 317 8.69 1.59 -1.16
C GLU A 317 7.21 1.91 -1.41
N LEU A 318 6.32 0.97 -1.10
CA LEU A 318 4.87 1.04 -1.35
C LEU A 318 4.07 1.24 -0.05
N ALA A 319 4.72 1.69 1.03
CA ALA A 319 4.07 1.90 2.32
C ALA A 319 2.90 2.88 2.18
N LEU A 320 1.75 2.55 2.79
CA LEU A 320 0.49 3.30 2.74
C LEU A 320 -0.18 3.39 1.36
N GLU A 321 0.26 2.61 0.37
CA GLU A 321 -0.32 2.57 -0.99
C GLU A 321 -1.20 1.34 -1.24
N ALA A 322 -1.68 0.70 -0.17
CA ALA A 322 -2.53 -0.49 -0.20
C ALA A 322 -1.93 -1.74 -0.90
N GLN A 323 -0.60 -1.81 -1.03
CA GLN A 323 0.10 -2.91 -1.74
C GLN A 323 0.52 -4.08 -0.83
N SER A 324 0.93 -3.80 0.41
CA SER A 324 1.60 -4.82 1.26
C SER A 324 0.75 -6.07 1.52
N TRP A 325 -0.58 -5.95 1.57
CA TRP A 325 -1.45 -7.12 1.73
C TRP A 325 -1.39 -8.06 0.52
N LEU A 326 -1.34 -7.51 -0.70
CA LEU A 326 -1.19 -8.31 -1.92
C LEU A 326 0.19 -8.99 -1.96
N ASP A 327 1.23 -8.32 -1.48
CA ASP A 327 2.57 -8.92 -1.36
C ASP A 327 2.60 -10.07 -0.32
N ILE A 328 1.92 -9.88 0.82
CA ILE A 328 1.72 -10.95 1.83
C ILE A 328 0.98 -12.13 1.23
N LYS A 329 -0.04 -11.87 0.39
CA LYS A 329 -0.81 -12.92 -0.29
C LYS A 329 0.06 -13.69 -1.28
N ARG A 330 0.91 -13.01 -2.06
CA ARG A 330 1.92 -13.67 -2.90
C ARG A 330 2.87 -14.53 -2.09
N ARG A 331 3.37 -14.02 -0.95
CA ARG A 331 4.20 -14.80 -0.02
C ARG A 331 3.48 -16.05 0.48
N PHE A 332 2.21 -15.92 0.86
CA PHE A 332 1.37 -17.04 1.29
C PHE A 332 1.16 -18.08 0.19
N TYR A 333 0.99 -17.64 -1.07
CA TYR A 333 0.88 -18.55 -2.20
C TYR A 333 2.16 -19.31 -2.50
N ARG A 334 3.31 -18.70 -2.25
CA ARG A 334 4.62 -19.32 -2.38
C ARG A 334 4.88 -20.34 -1.27
N ASN A 335 4.62 -19.94 -0.02
CA ASN A 335 4.81 -20.76 1.17
C ASN A 335 3.85 -20.27 2.26
N SER A 336 2.79 -21.03 2.51
CA SER A 336 1.72 -20.64 3.44
C SER A 336 2.21 -20.51 4.88
N GLN A 337 3.05 -21.46 5.32
CA GLN A 337 3.61 -21.48 6.66
C GLN A 337 4.50 -20.27 6.91
N ASP A 338 5.42 -19.98 5.98
CA ASP A 338 6.32 -18.83 6.08
C ASP A 338 5.56 -17.49 6.15
N ALA A 339 4.47 -17.34 5.38
CA ALA A 339 3.65 -16.13 5.46
C ALA A 339 2.88 -16.03 6.78
N ILE A 340 2.34 -17.14 7.29
CA ILE A 340 1.64 -17.18 8.57
C ILE A 340 2.60 -16.88 9.72
N ASP A 341 3.78 -17.47 9.71
CA ASP A 341 4.83 -17.22 10.71
C ASP A 341 5.25 -15.75 10.68
N TYR A 342 5.47 -15.19 9.48
CA TYR A 342 5.72 -13.76 9.33
C TYR A 342 4.61 -12.90 9.93
N LEU A 343 3.34 -13.23 9.66
CA LEU A 343 2.20 -12.46 10.16
C LEU A 343 2.04 -12.57 11.69
N ASN A 344 2.31 -13.73 12.27
CA ASN A 344 2.21 -13.98 13.71
C ASN A 344 3.42 -13.45 14.49
N ALA A 345 4.57 -13.28 13.83
CA ALA A 345 5.73 -12.61 14.41
C ALA A 345 5.63 -11.06 14.41
N GLN A 346 4.58 -10.48 13.80
CA GLN A 346 4.40 -9.03 13.80
C GLN A 346 3.91 -8.52 15.16
N ARG A 347 4.54 -7.44 15.62
CA ARG A 347 4.19 -6.61 16.78
C ARG A 347 3.08 -5.64 16.39
N ARG A 348 1.91 -6.18 16.04
CA ARG A 348 0.81 -5.44 15.38
C ARG A 348 0.22 -4.33 16.24
N THR A 349 0.11 -4.61 17.52
CA THR A 349 -0.62 -3.81 18.52
C THR A 349 0.27 -3.45 19.72
N ASP A 350 1.58 -3.68 19.58
CA ASP A 350 2.57 -3.12 20.50
C ASP A 350 2.59 -1.61 20.36
N ARG A 351 2.58 -0.92 21.51
CA ARG A 351 2.52 0.54 21.55
C ARG A 351 3.35 1.09 22.71
N TYR A 352 3.64 2.38 22.65
CA TYR A 352 4.37 3.10 23.69
C TYR A 352 3.43 3.58 24.80
N TYR A 353 3.92 3.50 26.03
CA TYR A 353 3.31 4.09 27.22
C TYR A 353 4.33 4.97 27.94
N ARG A 354 3.83 6.01 28.63
CA ARG A 354 4.65 6.86 29.49
C ARG A 354 5.21 6.04 30.65
N ILE A 355 6.51 6.18 30.91
CA ILE A 355 7.17 5.54 32.07
C ILE A 355 6.78 6.25 33.37
N ASP A 356 6.58 7.57 33.31
CA ASP A 356 6.15 8.39 34.44
C ASP A 356 5.15 9.48 34.01
N ASN A 357 4.59 10.17 35.01
CA ASN A 357 3.65 11.29 34.82
C ASN A 357 4.36 12.65 34.68
N SER A 358 5.67 12.68 34.44
CA SER A 358 6.42 13.92 34.27
C SER A 358 6.39 14.37 32.82
N ASP A 359 6.13 15.65 32.56
CA ASP A 359 6.17 16.20 31.20
C ASP A 359 7.62 16.41 30.70
N ALA A 360 8.63 16.25 31.57
CA ALA A 360 10.04 16.54 31.25
C ALA A 360 10.58 15.74 30.05
N LEU A 361 10.04 14.54 29.80
CA LEU A 361 10.45 13.66 28.71
C LEU A 361 9.30 13.38 27.73
N GLU A 362 8.23 14.19 27.69
CA GLU A 362 7.05 13.92 26.84
C GLU A 362 7.37 14.01 25.34
N ASN A 363 8.44 14.71 24.98
CA ASN A 363 8.96 14.78 23.62
C ASN A 363 10.28 14.03 23.44
N GLU A 364 10.59 13.08 24.33
CA GLU A 364 11.73 12.20 24.20
C GLU A 364 11.30 10.73 24.23
N ILE A 365 11.81 9.92 23.30
CA ILE A 365 11.50 8.48 23.27
C ILE A 365 11.93 7.76 24.56
N SER A 366 12.93 8.30 25.27
CA SER A 366 13.42 7.83 26.57
C SER A 366 12.37 7.92 27.68
N GLY A 367 11.36 8.79 27.55
CA GLY A 367 10.23 8.89 28.48
C GLY A 367 9.14 7.84 28.28
N TYR A 368 9.32 6.94 27.30
CA TYR A 368 8.34 5.93 26.94
C TYR A 368 8.94 4.53 26.94
N GLU A 369 8.10 3.54 27.24
CA GLU A 369 8.42 2.12 27.09
C GLU A 369 7.46 1.46 26.12
N VAL A 370 7.92 0.43 25.40
CA VAL A 370 7.03 -0.35 24.54
C VAL A 370 6.37 -1.45 25.34
N VAL A 371 5.04 -1.46 25.34
CA VAL A 371 4.23 -2.47 26.00
C VAL A 371 3.57 -3.35 24.93
N PRO A 372 3.86 -4.66 24.90
CA PRO A 372 3.18 -5.60 24.01
C PRO A 372 1.68 -5.68 24.26
N ALA A 373 0.93 -6.17 23.27
CA ALA A 373 -0.50 -6.44 23.44
C ALA A 373 -0.78 -7.35 24.65
N GLY A 374 -1.73 -6.96 25.49
CA GLY A 374 -2.03 -7.62 26.77
C GLY A 374 -1.04 -7.35 27.91
N GLY A 375 0.02 -6.57 27.66
CA GLY A 375 1.02 -6.19 28.67
C GLY A 375 0.56 -5.04 29.57
N ILE A 376 1.35 -4.79 30.61
CA ILE A 376 1.16 -3.70 31.58
C ILE A 376 2.45 -2.86 31.60
N SER A 377 2.33 -1.54 31.53
CA SER A 377 3.45 -0.61 31.64
C SER A 377 3.99 -0.55 33.07
N THR A 378 5.19 0.01 33.24
CA THR A 378 5.78 0.38 34.52
C THR A 378 4.88 1.36 35.30
N SER A 379 4.18 2.24 34.59
CA SER A 379 3.20 3.19 35.17
C SER A 379 1.83 2.55 35.50
N GLY A 380 1.62 1.26 35.22
CA GLY A 380 0.39 0.53 35.53
C GLY A 380 -0.70 0.60 34.45
N GLU A 381 -0.41 1.21 33.30
CA GLU A 381 -1.31 1.27 32.15
C GLU A 381 -1.36 -0.07 31.41
N VAL A 382 -2.54 -0.48 30.95
CA VAL A 382 -2.75 -1.77 30.29
C VAL A 382 -2.86 -1.59 28.78
N ASN A 383 -2.07 -2.36 28.02
CA ASN A 383 -2.29 -2.52 26.59
C ASN A 383 -3.44 -3.50 26.34
N SER A 384 -4.66 -2.98 26.26
CA SER A 384 -5.88 -3.77 26.05
C SER A 384 -6.13 -4.20 24.61
N ASP A 385 -5.21 -3.92 23.67
CA ASP A 385 -5.36 -4.42 22.30
C ASP A 385 -5.25 -5.95 22.25
N PRO A 386 -6.01 -6.60 21.37
CA PRO A 386 -5.96 -8.04 21.23
C PRO A 386 -4.65 -8.52 20.59
N VAL A 387 -4.20 -9.71 21.00
CA VAL A 387 -3.21 -10.48 20.24
C VAL A 387 -3.90 -11.05 19.00
N VAL A 388 -3.46 -10.63 17.82
CA VAL A 388 -4.05 -11.07 16.54
C VAL A 388 -3.27 -12.26 16.00
N ILE A 389 -3.90 -13.43 16.00
CA ILE A 389 -3.35 -14.67 15.45
C ILE A 389 -3.89 -14.90 14.04
N PHE A 390 -3.01 -15.17 13.08
CA PHE A 390 -3.33 -15.56 11.72
C PHE A 390 -3.32 -17.08 11.56
N THR A 391 -4.29 -17.55 10.80
CA THR A 391 -4.46 -18.91 10.31
C THR A 391 -4.72 -18.85 8.81
N GLU A 392 -4.65 -19.98 8.09
CA GLU A 392 -4.96 -20.00 6.65
C GLU A 392 -6.36 -19.44 6.34
N SER A 393 -7.35 -19.73 7.19
CA SER A 393 -8.72 -19.22 7.06
C SER A 393 -8.84 -17.70 7.19
N ARG A 394 -7.85 -17.02 7.76
CA ARG A 394 -7.79 -15.55 7.91
C ARG A 394 -7.06 -14.85 6.76
N MET A 395 -6.62 -15.60 5.74
CA MET A 395 -5.96 -15.05 4.55
C MET A 395 -6.93 -14.55 3.47
N ARG A 396 -8.24 -14.69 3.68
CA ARG A 396 -9.29 -14.14 2.81
C ARG A 396 -10.33 -13.39 3.64
N LEU A 397 -10.87 -12.32 3.08
CA LEU A 397 -12.01 -11.64 3.68
C LEU A 397 -13.27 -12.50 3.48
N PRO A 398 -14.16 -12.56 4.47
CA PRO A 398 -15.46 -13.18 4.28
C PRO A 398 -16.26 -12.38 3.23
N ILE A 399 -17.09 -13.09 2.46
CA ILE A 399 -18.09 -12.42 1.61
C ILE A 399 -19.02 -11.62 2.54
N PRO A 400 -19.31 -10.34 2.26
CA PRO A 400 -20.14 -9.53 3.14
C PRO A 400 -21.51 -10.19 3.38
N ALA A 401 -21.90 -10.33 4.65
CA ALA A 401 -23.08 -11.11 5.04
C ALA A 401 -24.38 -10.61 4.37
N ASN A 402 -24.52 -9.30 4.18
CA ASN A 402 -25.66 -8.72 3.46
C ASN A 402 -25.73 -9.17 1.99
N GLN A 403 -24.58 -9.36 1.33
CA GLN A 403 -24.55 -9.86 -0.06
C GLN A 403 -24.98 -11.33 -0.12
N VAL A 404 -24.63 -12.14 0.87
CA VAL A 404 -25.05 -13.54 0.98
C VAL A 404 -26.55 -13.68 1.25
N VAL A 405 -27.13 -12.73 2.01
CA VAL A 405 -28.59 -12.67 2.22
C VAL A 405 -29.32 -12.35 0.92
N ILE A 406 -28.81 -11.39 0.13
CA ILE A 406 -29.41 -10.97 -1.15
C ILE A 406 -29.23 -12.06 -2.22
N ASN A 407 -28.04 -12.66 -2.30
CA ASN A 407 -27.73 -13.74 -3.22
C ASN A 407 -27.19 -14.97 -2.47
N PRO A 408 -28.07 -15.93 -2.13
CA PRO A 408 -27.70 -17.16 -1.43
C PRO A 408 -26.65 -18.01 -2.16
N LEU A 409 -26.47 -17.85 -3.48
CA LEU A 409 -25.43 -18.55 -4.25
C LEU A 409 -24.00 -18.10 -3.90
N LEU A 410 -23.86 -17.05 -3.08
CA LEU A 410 -22.58 -16.57 -2.56
C LEU A 410 -22.18 -17.21 -1.23
N ARG A 411 -22.99 -18.12 -0.67
CA ARG A 411 -22.63 -18.80 0.59
C ARG A 411 -21.32 -19.58 0.43
N ALA A 412 -20.63 -19.78 1.55
CA ALA A 412 -19.41 -20.59 1.58
C ALA A 412 -19.66 -22.07 1.22
N SER A 413 -20.89 -22.57 1.44
CA SER A 413 -21.31 -23.94 1.12
C SER A 413 -21.61 -24.18 -0.36
N GLU A 414 -21.75 -23.12 -1.16
CA GLU A 414 -22.05 -23.24 -2.59
C GLU A 414 -20.73 -23.37 -3.36
N GLU A 415 -20.63 -24.38 -4.21
CA GLU A 415 -19.43 -24.59 -5.03
C GLU A 415 -19.38 -23.54 -6.16
N PRO A 416 -18.19 -23.00 -6.48
CA PRO A 416 -18.02 -22.13 -7.63
C PRO A 416 -18.15 -22.94 -8.94
N VAL A 417 -18.58 -22.27 -10.01
CA VAL A 417 -18.67 -22.86 -11.35
C VAL A 417 -17.64 -22.23 -12.29
N GLU A 418 -17.15 -22.97 -13.28
CA GLU A 418 -16.31 -22.39 -14.33
C GLU A 418 -17.10 -21.35 -15.12
N TYR A 419 -16.41 -20.30 -15.57
CA TYR A 419 -16.99 -19.26 -16.39
C TYR A 419 -16.93 -19.65 -17.87
N GLU A 420 -18.07 -19.54 -18.55
CA GLU A 420 -18.14 -19.75 -19.99
C GLU A 420 -17.68 -18.48 -20.71
N PHE A 421 -16.44 -18.54 -21.15
CA PHE A 421 -15.79 -17.47 -21.89
C PHE A 421 -16.35 -17.33 -23.31
N ASN A 422 -16.64 -16.09 -23.70
CA ASN A 422 -16.99 -15.74 -25.08
C ASN A 422 -15.78 -15.64 -26.00
#